data_AF-A0A2W5TV39-F1
#
_entry.id   AF-A0A2W5TV39-F1
#
_cell.length_a   1.000
_cell.length_b   1.000
_cell.length_c   1.000
_cell.angle_alpha   90.00
_cell.angle_beta   90.00
_cell.angle_gamma   90.00
#
_symmetry.space_group_name_H-M   'P 1'
#
loop_
_entity.id
_entity.type
_entity.pdbx_description
1 polymer ?
#
loop_
_entity_poly.entity_id
_entity_poly.type
_entity_poly.pdbx_seq_one_letter_code
_entity_poly.pdbx_strand_id
1 'polypeptide(L)'
;MIWSRLSLLRPLFQTRREARDVGRRWSQAARANSDLQLDLIRFGGLLSGQAVELRDGIPELAPIDPLRLAYEAGRRDLATQLLALMGLSYPEMNRLMENEDE
;
A
#
# COMPACT_ATOMS: atom_id res chain seq x y z
N MET A 1 6.64 -14.55 -12.64
CA MET A 1 7.95 -13.91 -12.88
C MET A 1 8.66 -13.73 -11.54
N ILE A 2 9.94 -14.10 -11.47
CA ILE A 2 10.71 -14.60 -10.31
C ILE A 2 11.27 -13.47 -9.42
N TRP A 3 10.41 -12.63 -8.85
CA TRP A 3 10.84 -11.68 -7.82
C TRP A 3 10.03 -12.00 -6.55
N SER A 4 10.59 -12.86 -5.70
CA SER A 4 10.09 -13.00 -4.34
C SER A 4 10.07 -11.61 -3.73
N ARG A 5 8.91 -11.09 -3.29
CA ARG A 5 8.81 -9.73 -2.73
C ARG A 5 9.62 -9.58 -1.43
N LEU A 6 9.98 -10.68 -0.78
CA LEU A 6 11.02 -10.69 0.27
C LEU A 6 12.39 -10.21 -0.26
N SER A 7 12.69 -10.44 -1.54
CA SER A 7 13.86 -9.88 -2.21
C SER A 7 13.76 -8.39 -2.46
N LEU A 8 12.55 -7.80 -2.55
CA LEU A 8 12.34 -6.35 -2.62
C LEU A 8 12.55 -5.68 -1.24
N LEU A 9 12.26 -6.40 -0.16
CA LEU A 9 12.51 -5.93 1.20
C LEU A 9 13.98 -6.10 1.62
N ARG A 10 14.72 -7.00 0.98
CA ARG A 10 16.14 -7.24 1.28
C ARG A 10 17.05 -6.00 1.12
N PRO A 11 16.93 -5.14 0.08
CA PRO A 11 17.71 -3.90 0.01
C PRO A 11 17.32 -2.86 1.06
N LEU A 12 16.11 -2.91 1.63
CA LEU A 12 15.68 -1.97 2.67
C LEU A 12 16.40 -2.18 4.00
N PHE A 13 16.95 -3.37 4.24
CA PHE A 13 17.59 -3.72 5.50
C PHE A 13 18.97 -4.33 5.26
N GLN A 14 20.00 -3.73 5.84
CA GLN A 14 21.36 -4.22 5.71
C GLN A 14 21.59 -5.50 6.52
N THR A 15 20.78 -5.71 7.57
CA THR A 15 20.88 -6.88 8.45
C THR A 15 19.52 -7.49 8.81
N ARG A 16 19.51 -8.79 9.13
CA ARG A 16 18.32 -9.47 9.64
C ARG A 16 17.81 -8.90 10.97
N ARG A 17 18.72 -8.37 11.79
CA ARG A 17 18.37 -7.75 13.08
C ARG A 17 17.57 -6.47 12.86
N GLU A 18 18.02 -5.62 11.95
CA GLU A 18 17.33 -4.39 11.57
C GLU A 18 15.92 -4.68 11.05
N ALA A 19 15.78 -5.64 10.12
CA ALA A 19 14.47 -6.07 9.62
C ALA A 19 13.54 -6.54 10.75
N ARG A 20 14.07 -7.32 11.71
CA ARG A 20 13.32 -7.77 12.89
C ARG A 20 12.89 -6.59 13.76
N ASP A 21 13.79 -5.66 14.04
CA ASP A 21 13.51 -4.53 14.93
C ASP A 21 12.46 -3.59 14.32
N VAL A 22 12.56 -3.32 13.02
CA VAL A 22 11.57 -2.53 12.28
C VAL A 22 10.22 -3.23 12.23
N GLY A 23 10.20 -4.53 11.88
CA GLY A 23 8.97 -5.32 11.90
C GLY A 23 8.32 -5.34 13.29
N ARG A 24 9.11 -5.51 14.36
CA ARG A 24 8.60 -5.50 15.74
C ARG A 24 7.98 -4.16 16.10
N ARG A 25 8.61 -3.04 15.73
CA ARG A 25 8.10 -1.69 16.01
C ARG A 25 6.75 -1.46 15.32
N TRP A 26 6.65 -1.75 14.04
CA TRP A 26 5.41 -1.56 13.28
C TRP A 26 4.30 -2.53 13.71
N SER A 27 4.63 -3.79 13.99
CA SER A 27 3.69 -4.73 14.59
C SER A 27 3.17 -4.26 15.95
N GLN A 28 4.03 -3.66 16.78
CA GLN A 28 3.61 -3.08 18.07
C GLN A 28 2.74 -1.83 17.88
N ALA A 29 3.08 -0.97 16.93
CA ALA A 29 2.29 0.22 16.61
C ALA A 29 0.87 -0.14 16.15
N ALA A 30 0.72 -1.15 15.28
CA ALA A 30 -0.58 -1.63 14.83
C ALA A 30 -1.42 -2.26 15.96
N ARG A 31 -0.77 -2.89 16.95
CA ARG A 31 -1.47 -3.40 18.15
C ARG A 31 -1.90 -2.29 19.10
N ALA A 32 -1.11 -1.23 19.19
CA ALA A 32 -1.40 -0.08 20.06
C ALA A 32 -2.45 0.85 19.46
N ASN A 33 -2.54 0.90 18.12
CA ASN A 33 -3.54 1.67 17.39
C ASN A 33 -4.17 0.78 16.30
N SER A 34 -5.37 0.28 16.58
CA SER A 34 -6.13 -0.58 15.66
C SER A 34 -6.47 0.09 14.34
N ASP A 35 -6.59 1.41 14.31
CA ASP A 35 -7.01 2.17 13.12
C ASP A 35 -5.85 2.45 12.16
N LEU A 36 -4.60 2.26 12.63
CA LEU A 36 -3.40 2.59 11.86
C LEU A 36 -3.33 1.85 10.51
N GLN A 37 -3.80 0.60 10.46
CA GLN A 37 -3.84 -0.16 9.21
C GLN A 37 -4.87 0.41 8.23
N LEU A 38 -6.05 0.79 8.73
CA LEU A 38 -7.11 1.41 7.92
C LEU A 38 -6.67 2.78 7.40
N ASP A 39 -5.99 3.56 8.22
CA ASP A 39 -5.44 4.86 7.84
C ASP A 39 -4.38 4.72 6.74
N LEU A 40 -3.51 3.70 6.80
CA LEU A 40 -2.56 3.42 5.73
C LEU A 40 -3.23 3.00 4.43
N ILE A 41 -4.32 2.24 4.49
CA ILE A 41 -5.11 1.87 3.30
C ILE A 41 -5.71 3.13 2.65
N ARG A 42 -6.30 4.01 3.47
CA ARG A 42 -6.93 5.26 3.02
C ARG A 42 -5.91 6.25 2.47
N PHE A 43 -4.88 6.60 3.26
CA PHE A 43 -3.87 7.57 2.86
C PHE A 43 -2.94 7.05 1.77
N GLY A 44 -2.69 5.74 1.74
CA GLY A 44 -1.98 5.08 0.66
C GLY A 44 -2.72 5.14 -0.68
N GLY A 45 -4.05 5.26 -0.64
CA GLY A 45 -4.91 5.14 -1.81
C GLY A 45 -4.84 3.74 -2.44
N LEU A 46 -4.70 2.70 -1.59
CA LEU A 46 -4.59 1.31 -2.03
C LEU A 46 -5.87 0.82 -2.71
N LEU A 47 -7.01 1.32 -2.25
CA LEU A 47 -8.35 1.04 -2.77
C LEU A 47 -8.94 2.23 -3.57
N SER A 48 -8.11 3.21 -3.92
CA SER A 48 -8.59 4.35 -4.71
C SER A 48 -8.63 3.97 -6.18
N GLY A 49 -9.83 4.05 -6.78
CA GLY A 49 -10.05 3.94 -8.21
C GLY A 49 -9.39 5.07 -9.03
N GLN A 50 -9.49 4.97 -10.36
CA GLN A 50 -8.97 6.01 -11.25
C GLN A 50 -9.70 7.34 -11.04
N ALA A 51 -8.94 8.44 -11.15
CA ALA A 51 -9.51 9.78 -11.07
C ALA A 51 -10.45 10.03 -12.26
N VAL A 52 -11.59 10.65 -11.98
CA VAL A 52 -12.62 11.01 -12.96
C VAL A 52 -12.80 12.52 -12.94
N GLU A 53 -12.87 13.12 -14.12
CA GLU A 53 -13.22 14.52 -14.33
C GLU A 53 -14.62 14.61 -14.93
N LEU A 54 -15.42 15.58 -14.47
CA LEU A 54 -16.71 15.88 -15.11
C LEU A 54 -16.44 16.80 -16.31
N ARG A 55 -16.65 16.29 -17.53
CA ARG A 55 -16.65 17.07 -18.77
C ARG A 55 -18.05 17.12 -19.32
N ASP A 56 -18.61 18.32 -19.43
CA ASP A 56 -19.99 18.56 -19.86
C ASP A 56 -21.04 17.73 -19.07
N GLY A 57 -20.79 17.50 -17.79
CA GLY A 57 -21.66 16.71 -16.90
C GLY A 57 -21.52 15.19 -17.04
N ILE A 58 -20.63 14.71 -17.91
CA ILE A 58 -20.34 13.29 -18.10
C ILE A 58 -19.03 12.95 -17.34
N PRO A 59 -19.03 11.90 -16.50
CA PRO A 59 -17.80 11.42 -15.86
C PRO A 59 -16.87 10.79 -16.91
N GLU A 60 -15.72 11.41 -17.14
CA GLU A 60 -14.66 10.89 -18.00
C GLU A 60 -13.40 10.60 -17.18
N LEU A 61 -12.61 9.60 -17.61
CA LEU A 61 -11.31 9.35 -16.97
C LEU A 61 -10.42 10.59 -17.09
N ALA A 62 -9.86 11.03 -15.96
CA ALA A 62 -8.94 12.14 -15.95
C ALA A 62 -7.73 11.83 -16.86
N PRO A 63 -7.25 12.79 -17.64
CA PRO A 63 -6.05 12.60 -18.44
C PRO A 63 -4.87 12.19 -17.57
N ILE A 64 -4.05 11.27 -18.07
CA ILE A 64 -2.92 10.73 -17.32
C ILE A 64 -1.87 11.82 -17.14
N ASP A 65 -1.62 12.20 -15.89
CA ASP A 65 -0.48 13.02 -15.48
C ASP A 65 0.65 12.09 -14.98
N PRO A 66 1.79 12.01 -15.70
CA PRO A 66 2.92 11.15 -15.32
C PRO A 66 3.51 11.45 -13.93
N LEU A 67 3.53 12.73 -13.52
CA LEU A 67 4.09 13.12 -12.22
C LEU A 67 3.18 12.65 -11.09
N ARG A 68 1.87 12.87 -11.26
CA ARG A 68 0.86 12.37 -10.33
C ARG A 68 0.88 10.85 -10.24
N LEU A 69 0.98 10.16 -11.37
CA LEU A 69 1.03 8.70 -11.43
C LEU A 69 2.25 8.15 -10.67
N ALA A 70 3.43 8.75 -10.85
CA ALA A 70 4.64 8.36 -10.12
C ALA A 70 4.49 8.60 -8.61
N TYR A 71 3.91 9.73 -8.21
CA TYR A 71 3.65 10.04 -6.81
C TYR A 71 2.68 9.04 -6.17
N GLU A 72 1.55 8.75 -6.83
CA GLU A 72 0.57 7.78 -6.35
C GLU A 72 1.15 6.37 -6.28
N ALA A 73 1.99 5.97 -7.24
CA ALA A 73 2.68 4.69 -7.21
C ALA A 73 3.63 4.58 -6.01
N GLY A 74 4.47 5.60 -5.76
CA GLY A 74 5.37 5.62 -4.61
C GLY A 74 4.62 5.60 -3.27
N ARG A 75 3.50 6.34 -3.18
CA ARG A 75 2.63 6.35 -2.00
C ARG A 75 2.01 4.97 -1.72
N ARG A 76 1.51 4.29 -2.76
CA ARG A 76 0.94 2.92 -2.65
C ARG A 76 2.00 1.88 -2.26
N ASP A 77 3.21 1.97 -2.83
CA ASP A 77 4.30 1.06 -2.52
C ASP A 77 4.74 1.19 -1.05
N LEU A 78 4.89 2.42 -0.55
CA LEU A 78 5.22 2.66 0.86
C LEU A 78 4.12 2.12 1.80
N ALA A 79 2.84 2.38 1.51
CA ALA A 79 1.74 1.87 2.33
C ALA A 79 1.73 0.33 2.37
N THR A 80 1.98 -0.32 1.24
CA THR A 80 2.09 -1.78 1.14
C THR A 80 3.23 -2.34 1.99
N GLN A 81 4.40 -1.70 1.95
CA GLN A 81 5.56 -2.11 2.76
C GLN A 81 5.27 -1.99 4.26
N LEU A 82 4.61 -0.91 4.68
CA LEU A 82 4.24 -0.69 6.08
C LEU A 82 3.20 -1.72 6.57
N LEU A 83 2.17 -2.00 5.78
CA LEU A 83 1.17 -3.04 6.09
C LEU A 83 1.81 -4.43 6.23
N ALA A 84 2.76 -4.76 5.36
CA ALA A 84 3.51 -6.01 5.46
C ALA A 84 4.33 -6.09 6.77
N LEU A 85 4.94 -4.98 7.21
CA LEU A 85 5.68 -4.91 8.48
C LEU A 85 4.76 -4.99 9.72
N MET A 86 3.48 -4.66 9.57
CA MET A 86 2.45 -4.82 10.60
C MET A 86 1.87 -6.24 10.65
N GLY A 87 2.26 -7.12 9.72
CA GLY A 87 1.82 -8.51 9.68
C GLY A 87 0.54 -8.75 8.88
N LEU A 88 0.08 -7.79 8.07
CA LEU A 88 -0.95 -8.09 7.07
C LEU A 88 -0.34 -8.99 5.99
N SER A 89 -0.88 -10.18 5.82
CA SER A 89 -0.40 -11.11 4.81
C SER A 89 -0.91 -10.73 3.42
N TYR A 90 -0.16 -11.11 2.38
CA TYR A 90 -0.53 -10.87 0.99
C TYR A 90 -1.94 -11.40 0.62
N PRO A 91 -2.37 -12.59 1.06
CA PRO A 91 -3.74 -13.05 0.84
C PRO A 91 -4.81 -12.17 1.52
N GLU A 92 -4.52 -11.61 2.69
CA GLU A 92 -5.45 -10.72 3.40
C GLU A 92 -5.58 -9.38 2.69
N MET A 93 -4.47 -8.84 2.17
CA MET A 93 -4.50 -7.66 1.30
C MET A 93 -5.27 -7.91 -0.01
N ASN A 94 -5.02 -9.02 -0.68
CA ASN A 94 -5.71 -9.32 -1.94
C ASN A 94 -7.22 -9.49 -1.74
N ARG A 95 -7.65 -10.17 -0.66
CA ARG A 95 -9.08 -10.25 -0.33
C ARG A 95 -9.69 -8.87 -0.06
N LEU A 96 -8.96 -7.97 0.58
CA LEU A 96 -9.43 -6.59 0.79
C LEU A 96 -9.57 -5.81 -0.53
N MET A 97 -8.80 -6.15 -1.56
CA MET A 97 -8.87 -5.53 -2.89
C MET A 97 -9.91 -6.18 -3.81
N GLU A 98 -10.13 -7.49 -3.69
CA GLU A 98 -11.11 -8.25 -4.50
C GLU A 98 -12.56 -7.99 -4.08
N ASN A 99 -12.80 -7.64 -2.80
CA ASN A 99 -14.15 -7.39 -2.28
C ASN A 99 -14.77 -6.04 -2.71
N GLU A 100 -14.09 -5.21 -3.52
CA GLU A 100 -14.68 -3.98 -4.09
C GLU A 100 -15.36 -4.21 -5.46
N ASP A 101 -15.23 -5.39 -6.05
CA ASP A 101 -15.79 -5.75 -7.36
C ASP A 101 -17.15 -6.51 -7.29
N GLU A 102 -17.75 -6.66 -6.09
CA GLU A 102 -19.12 -7.18 -5.85
C GLU A 102 -20.07 -6.10 -5.30
#